data_AF-A0A840HZP6-F1
#
_entry.id   AF-A0A840HZP6-F1
#
_cell.length_a   1.000
_cell.length_b   1.000
_cell.length_c   1.000
_cell.angle_alpha   90.00
_cell.angle_beta   90.00
_cell.angle_gamma   90.00
#
_symmetry.space_group_name_H-M   'P 1'
#
loop_
_entity.id
_entity.type
_entity.pdbx_description
1 polymer ?
#
loop_
_entity_poly.entity_id
_entity_poly.type
_entity_poly.pdbx_seq_one_letter_code
_entity_poly.pdbx_strand_id
1 'polypeptide(L)'
;MSGLVDQLQSDALDQGSSVSALLRKVKVAAVKLALDDALEWVQRELDGYQDKDDLPDYRTTRGNPVGWNPYHGWQPMLFADEQISDMITQVSLFEPVGSFEAILKESSSGTLLKPLPAGLVAQMNNMFGWDIPKAALEFPRGSIVNVVEQVRNLVLDWSLELARAGINGEGMTFTMEERKRAAGSQVHIGQLNGSFSPGDAIGANARVNVGSNDHSVNKANDCSVFRDIETAAETIDDRQIRSAILSARATSH
;
A
#
# COMPACT_ATOMS: atom_id res chain seq x y z
N MET A 1 15.50 30.81 -18.26
CA MET A 1 15.93 29.40 -18.10
C MET A 1 14.81 28.67 -17.38
N SER A 2 14.46 27.44 -17.76
CA SER A 2 13.38 26.71 -17.06
C SER A 2 13.82 26.36 -15.64
N GLY A 3 12.92 26.54 -14.67
CA GLY A 3 13.14 26.16 -13.29
C GLY A 3 13.12 24.64 -13.12
N LEU A 4 13.66 24.15 -12.00
CA LEU A 4 13.60 22.72 -11.67
C LEU A 4 12.15 22.24 -11.57
N VAL A 5 11.25 23.09 -11.09
CA VAL A 5 9.82 22.77 -10.96
C VAL A 5 9.16 22.63 -12.34
N ASP A 6 9.48 23.51 -13.29
CA ASP A 6 8.98 23.41 -14.67
C ASP A 6 9.47 22.12 -15.35
N GLN A 7 10.72 21.71 -15.07
CA GLN A 7 11.26 20.44 -15.56
C GLN A 7 10.55 19.24 -14.95
N LEU A 8 10.20 19.28 -13.66
CA LEU A 8 9.43 18.21 -13.01
C LEU A 8 8.04 18.08 -13.63
N GLN A 9 7.35 19.21 -13.89
CA GLN A 9 6.06 19.22 -14.57
C GLN A 9 6.17 18.64 -15.99
N SER A 10 7.17 19.09 -16.76
CA SER A 10 7.39 18.60 -18.13
C SER A 10 7.69 17.10 -18.15
N ASP A 11 8.55 16.62 -17.26
CA ASP A 11 8.90 15.19 -17.19
C ASP A 11 7.72 14.36 -16.70
N ALA A 12 6.91 14.87 -15.77
CA ALA A 12 5.73 14.17 -15.27
C ALA A 12 4.67 14.03 -16.37
N LEU A 13 4.49 15.05 -17.23
CA LEU A 13 3.60 15.01 -18.39
C LEU A 13 4.11 14.10 -19.52
N ASP A 14 5.41 13.86 -19.60
CA ASP A 14 6.00 12.94 -20.59
C ASP A 14 5.87 11.48 -20.15
N GLN A 15 5.01 10.73 -20.86
CA GLN A 15 4.84 9.29 -20.64
C GLN A 15 6.08 8.46 -21.00
N GLY A 16 7.00 9.00 -21.80
CA GLY A 16 8.26 8.35 -22.14
C GLY A 16 9.33 8.47 -21.05
N SER A 17 9.14 9.36 -20.08
CA SER A 17 10.11 9.57 -19.01
C SER A 17 10.05 8.44 -17.98
N SER A 18 11.21 8.01 -17.48
CA SER A 18 11.25 7.04 -16.38
C SER A 18 10.86 7.71 -15.07
N VAL A 19 9.95 7.08 -14.32
CA VAL A 19 9.54 7.53 -12.99
C VAL A 19 10.73 7.49 -12.02
N SER A 20 11.64 6.52 -12.15
CA SER A 20 12.88 6.52 -11.37
C SER A 20 13.76 7.75 -11.65
N ALA A 21 13.81 8.23 -12.90
CA ALA A 21 14.55 9.45 -13.23
C ALA A 21 13.85 10.70 -12.69
N LEU A 22 12.51 10.76 -12.80
CA LEU A 22 11.67 11.81 -12.24
C LEU A 22 11.88 11.92 -10.72
N LEU A 23 11.77 10.81 -9.98
CA LEU A 23 11.99 10.75 -8.53
C LEU A 23 13.39 11.23 -8.11
N ARG A 24 14.43 10.96 -8.91
CA ARG A 24 15.78 11.49 -8.63
C ARG A 24 15.84 13.02 -8.75
N LYS A 25 15.08 13.63 -9.68
CA LYS A 25 14.96 15.10 -9.75
C LYS A 25 14.19 15.63 -8.53
N VAL A 26 13.13 14.95 -8.11
CA VAL A 26 12.38 15.28 -6.88
C VAL A 26 13.31 15.24 -5.66
N LYS A 27 14.17 14.21 -5.54
CA LYS A 27 15.19 14.12 -4.47
C LYS A 27 16.08 15.36 -4.42
N VAL A 28 16.56 15.83 -5.58
CA VAL A 28 17.39 17.04 -5.67
C VAL A 28 16.60 18.27 -5.23
N ALA A 29 15.34 18.39 -5.63
CA ALA A 29 14.48 19.50 -5.23
C ALA A 29 14.22 19.50 -3.71
N ALA A 30 13.83 18.35 -3.15
CA ALA A 30 13.55 18.16 -1.73
C ALA A 30 14.76 18.54 -0.84
N VAL A 31 15.96 18.07 -1.18
CA VAL A 31 17.20 18.42 -0.45
C VAL A 31 17.48 19.92 -0.52
N LYS A 32 17.28 20.56 -1.68
CA LYS A 32 17.59 21.99 -1.84
C LYS A 32 16.56 22.91 -1.17
N LEU A 33 15.33 22.45 -1.04
CA LEU A 33 14.26 23.13 -0.32
C LEU A 33 14.22 22.78 1.17
N ALA A 34 15.02 21.81 1.62
CA ALA A 34 15.03 21.27 2.97
C ALA A 34 13.66 20.72 3.41
N LEU A 35 13.02 19.95 2.52
CA LEU A 35 11.75 19.27 2.75
C LEU A 35 12.02 17.80 3.06
N ASP A 36 12.15 17.48 4.35
CA ASP A 36 12.57 16.15 4.84
C ASP A 36 11.50 15.07 4.58
N ASP A 37 10.23 15.45 4.66
CA ASP A 37 9.07 14.59 4.38
C ASP A 37 9.04 14.13 2.91
N ALA A 38 9.27 15.05 1.97
CA ALA A 38 9.38 14.75 0.56
C ALA A 38 10.61 13.89 0.27
N LEU A 39 11.72 14.15 0.96
CA LEU A 39 12.95 13.36 0.83
C LEU A 39 12.75 11.91 1.27
N GLU A 40 12.11 11.71 2.42
CA GLU A 40 11.83 10.38 2.97
C GLU A 40 10.89 9.59 2.05
N TRP A 41 9.80 10.21 1.59
CA TRP A 41 8.89 9.57 0.63
C TRP A 41 9.61 9.15 -0.65
N VAL A 42 10.42 10.03 -1.25
CA VAL A 42 11.18 9.70 -2.47
C VAL A 42 12.14 8.54 -2.23
N GLN A 43 12.80 8.50 -1.06
CA GLN A 43 13.71 7.40 -0.73
C GLN A 43 12.96 6.07 -0.64
N ARG A 44 11.81 6.04 0.04
CA ARG A 44 10.96 4.83 0.12
C ARG A 44 10.47 4.37 -1.26
N GLU A 45 10.09 5.30 -2.13
CA GLU A 45 9.70 4.97 -3.51
C GLU A 45 10.85 4.41 -4.35
N LEU A 46 12.08 4.93 -4.17
CA LEU A 46 13.27 4.50 -4.91
C LEU A 46 13.91 3.21 -4.38
N ASP A 47 13.94 3.02 -3.07
CA ASP A 47 14.65 1.93 -2.40
C ASP A 47 13.70 0.78 -2.01
N GLY A 48 12.39 1.06 -1.95
CA GLY A 48 11.35 0.14 -1.50
C GLY A 48 10.93 0.38 -0.05
N TYR A 49 9.83 -0.27 0.33
CA TYR A 49 9.22 -0.17 1.66
C TYR A 49 9.61 -1.36 2.53
N GLN A 50 9.86 -1.13 3.82
CA GLN A 50 10.18 -2.19 4.78
C GLN A 50 8.97 -2.60 5.61
N ASP A 51 8.18 -1.61 6.05
CA ASP A 51 7.05 -1.80 6.95
C ASP A 51 5.72 -1.57 6.23
N LYS A 52 4.69 -2.33 6.65
CA LYS A 52 3.33 -2.21 6.10
C LYS A 52 2.67 -0.88 6.49
N ASP A 53 2.99 -0.35 7.67
CA ASP A 53 2.40 0.88 8.20
C ASP A 53 2.84 2.13 7.41
N ASP A 54 4.01 2.04 6.77
CA ASP A 54 4.58 3.09 5.93
C ASP A 54 4.15 3.00 4.47
N LEU A 55 3.38 1.96 4.11
CA LEU A 55 3.02 1.63 2.75
C LEU A 55 1.77 2.42 2.31
N PRO A 56 1.87 3.28 1.27
CA PRO A 56 0.72 4.04 0.79
C PRO A 56 -0.39 3.15 0.22
N ASP A 57 -1.64 3.60 0.29
CA ASP A 57 -2.81 2.84 -0.18
C ASP A 57 -2.70 2.42 -1.65
N TYR A 58 -2.12 3.26 -2.51
CA TYR A 58 -1.93 2.94 -3.92
C TYR A 58 -0.93 1.79 -4.17
N ARG A 59 -0.10 1.42 -3.17
CA ARG A 59 0.79 0.26 -3.18
C ARG A 59 0.09 -1.03 -2.72
N THR A 60 -1.19 -0.95 -2.35
CA THR A 60 -2.01 -2.11 -1.98
C THR A 60 -3.02 -2.40 -3.08
N THR A 61 -3.13 -3.66 -3.48
CA THR A 61 -4.14 -4.13 -4.43
C THR A 61 -4.75 -5.44 -3.94
N ARG A 62 -5.77 -5.93 -4.64
CA ARG A 62 -6.37 -7.24 -4.37
C ARG A 62 -5.95 -8.23 -5.46
N GLY A 63 -5.58 -9.43 -5.05
CA GLY A 63 -5.23 -10.55 -5.90
C GLY A 63 -6.07 -11.77 -5.60
N ASN A 64 -6.12 -12.69 -6.56
CA ASN A 64 -6.77 -13.98 -6.44
C ASN A 64 -5.75 -15.01 -5.92
N PRO A 65 -6.01 -15.69 -4.80
CA PRO A 65 -5.15 -16.75 -4.33
C PRO A 65 -5.22 -17.96 -5.27
N VAL A 66 -4.06 -18.43 -5.69
CA VAL A 66 -3.90 -19.59 -6.58
C VAL A 66 -2.91 -20.59 -6.01
N GLY A 67 -3.23 -21.86 -6.14
CA GLY A 67 -2.41 -22.99 -5.71
C GLY A 67 -1.87 -23.75 -6.91
N TRP A 68 -0.64 -24.24 -6.82
CA TRP A 68 -0.02 -25.04 -7.88
C TRP A 68 -0.40 -26.51 -7.73
N ASN A 69 -1.11 -27.04 -8.71
CA ASN A 69 -1.36 -28.47 -8.85
C ASN A 69 -0.36 -29.07 -9.88
N PRO A 70 0.40 -30.14 -9.53
CA PRO A 70 1.35 -30.76 -10.46
C PRO A 70 0.75 -31.22 -11.80
N TYR A 71 -0.54 -31.55 -11.83
CA TYR A 71 -1.25 -32.05 -13.01
C TYR A 71 -2.03 -30.97 -13.76
N HIS A 72 -2.53 -29.94 -13.05
CA HIS A 72 -3.44 -28.94 -13.60
C HIS A 72 -2.88 -27.51 -13.61
N GLY A 73 -1.67 -27.30 -13.11
CA GLY A 73 -1.04 -25.98 -13.01
C GLY A 73 -1.67 -25.11 -11.92
N TRP A 74 -1.64 -23.79 -12.11
CA TRP A 74 -2.23 -22.84 -11.17
C TRP A 74 -3.75 -22.93 -11.18
N GLN A 75 -4.35 -23.19 -10.01
CA GLN A 75 -5.79 -23.27 -9.83
C GLN A 75 -6.24 -22.29 -8.74
N PRO A 76 -7.42 -21.65 -8.88
CA PRO A 76 -7.97 -20.78 -7.85
C PRO A 76 -8.15 -21.51 -6.52
N MET A 77 -7.83 -20.84 -5.43
CA MET A 77 -8.08 -21.31 -4.07
C MET A 77 -9.30 -20.58 -3.52
N LEU A 78 -10.29 -21.34 -3.06
CA LEU A 78 -11.51 -20.80 -2.47
C LEU A 78 -11.47 -20.98 -0.96
N PHE A 79 -11.74 -19.89 -0.24
CA PHE A 79 -11.83 -19.87 1.21
C PHE A 79 -13.29 -19.67 1.60
N ALA A 80 -13.79 -20.48 2.54
CA ALA A 80 -15.17 -20.37 3.03
C ALA A 80 -15.34 -19.21 4.02
N ASP A 81 -14.27 -18.84 4.72
CA ASP A 81 -14.23 -17.74 5.68
C ASP A 81 -13.84 -16.43 4.98
N GLU A 82 -14.70 -15.43 5.08
CA GLU A 82 -14.53 -14.12 4.45
C GLU A 82 -13.38 -13.32 5.06
N GLN A 83 -13.13 -13.44 6.37
CA GLN A 83 -12.02 -12.74 7.03
C GLN A 83 -10.67 -13.30 6.58
N ILE A 84 -10.57 -14.63 6.48
CA ILE A 84 -9.38 -15.29 5.96
C ILE A 84 -9.17 -14.95 4.48
N SER A 85 -10.26 -14.91 3.71
CA SER A 85 -10.23 -14.52 2.30
C SER A 85 -9.68 -13.10 2.11
N ASP A 86 -10.19 -12.13 2.88
CA ASP A 86 -9.74 -10.73 2.81
C ASP A 86 -8.27 -10.58 3.21
N MET A 87 -7.81 -11.28 4.25
CA MET A 87 -6.41 -11.25 4.66
C MET A 87 -5.47 -11.80 3.60
N ILE A 88 -5.84 -12.90 2.94
CA ILE A 88 -4.99 -13.57 1.95
C ILE A 88 -5.02 -12.84 0.61
N THR A 89 -6.16 -12.27 0.22
CA THR A 89 -6.32 -11.58 -1.07
C THR A 89 -5.60 -10.23 -1.14
N GLN A 90 -5.19 -9.65 -0.01
CA GLN A 90 -4.45 -8.39 0.01
C GLN A 90 -3.02 -8.56 -0.53
N VAL A 91 -2.70 -7.85 -1.60
CA VAL A 91 -1.36 -7.78 -2.20
C VAL A 91 -0.73 -6.44 -1.86
N SER A 92 0.27 -6.46 -0.98
CA SER A 92 1.11 -5.30 -0.66
C SER A 92 2.38 -5.31 -1.52
N LEU A 93 2.68 -4.18 -2.18
CA LEU A 93 3.77 -4.01 -3.14
C LEU A 93 4.90 -3.15 -2.55
N PHE A 94 5.89 -3.82 -1.95
CA PHE A 94 7.01 -3.20 -1.23
C PHE A 94 8.20 -2.85 -2.11
N GLU A 95 8.25 -3.42 -3.31
CA GLU A 95 9.39 -3.33 -4.20
C GLU A 95 9.61 -1.88 -4.69
N PRO A 96 10.87 -1.50 -4.99
CA PRO A 96 11.18 -0.18 -5.52
C PRO A 96 10.52 0.06 -6.88
N VAL A 97 10.18 1.32 -7.20
CA VAL A 97 9.53 1.68 -8.48
C VAL A 97 10.34 1.20 -9.69
N GLY A 98 11.67 1.19 -9.60
CA GLY A 98 12.53 0.68 -10.67
C GLY A 98 12.25 -0.79 -11.04
N SER A 99 11.89 -1.64 -10.07
CA SER A 99 11.49 -3.03 -10.33
C SER A 99 10.17 -3.11 -11.09
N PHE A 100 9.22 -2.23 -10.77
CA PHE A 100 7.97 -2.13 -11.50
C PHE A 100 8.16 -1.67 -12.93
N GLU A 101 8.99 -0.65 -13.16
CA GLU A 101 9.33 -0.22 -14.51
C GLU A 101 9.98 -1.34 -15.34
N ALA A 102 10.82 -2.19 -14.72
CA ALA A 102 11.39 -3.35 -15.39
C ALA A 102 10.31 -4.38 -15.78
N ILE A 103 9.42 -4.75 -14.85
CA ILE A 103 8.30 -5.66 -15.11
C ILE A 103 7.40 -5.14 -16.24
N LEU A 104 7.11 -3.84 -16.24
CA LEU A 104 6.26 -3.21 -17.25
C LEU A 104 6.89 -3.20 -18.65
N LYS A 105 8.23 -3.21 -18.76
CA LYS A 105 8.95 -3.28 -20.05
C LYS A 105 8.99 -4.68 -20.63
N GLU A 106 9.12 -5.70 -19.80
CA GLU A 106 9.28 -7.09 -20.24
C GLU A 106 7.95 -7.74 -20.67
N SER A 107 6.84 -7.36 -20.02
CA SER A 107 5.53 -7.97 -20.24
C SER A 107 4.54 -6.98 -20.83
N SER A 108 3.96 -7.30 -21.99
CA SER A 108 3.00 -6.43 -22.69
C SER A 108 1.54 -6.59 -22.22
N SER A 109 1.18 -7.72 -21.61
CA SER A 109 -0.16 -7.96 -21.04
C SER A 109 -0.15 -9.17 -20.10
N GLY A 110 -1.16 -9.27 -19.24
CA GLY A 110 -1.40 -10.49 -18.44
C GLY A 110 -1.57 -10.26 -16.94
N THR A 111 -1.61 -11.39 -16.22
CA THR A 111 -1.58 -11.47 -14.77
C THR A 111 -0.16 -11.69 -14.26
N LEU A 112 0.10 -11.23 -13.06
CA LEU A 112 1.36 -11.39 -12.35
C LEU A 112 1.12 -12.30 -11.16
N LEU A 113 2.12 -13.12 -10.84
CA LEU A 113 2.09 -14.02 -9.70
C LEU A 113 3.08 -13.53 -8.65
N LYS A 114 2.58 -13.27 -7.45
CA LYS A 114 3.39 -13.04 -6.25
C LYS A 114 3.39 -14.31 -5.41
N PRO A 115 4.48 -15.11 -5.38
CA PRO A 115 4.55 -16.31 -4.57
C PRO A 115 4.32 -16.01 -3.09
N LEU A 116 3.54 -16.84 -2.41
CA LEU A 116 3.41 -16.77 -0.97
C LEU A 116 4.65 -17.36 -0.28
N PRO A 117 5.05 -16.84 0.89
CA PRO A 117 6.16 -17.40 1.65
C PRO A 117 5.91 -18.87 2.00
N ALA A 118 6.95 -19.72 1.90
CA ALA A 118 6.81 -21.17 2.13
C ALA A 118 6.25 -21.51 3.53
N GLY A 119 6.59 -20.72 4.55
CA GLY A 119 6.04 -20.87 5.90
C GLY A 119 4.52 -20.64 5.95
N LEU A 120 4.01 -19.66 5.20
CA LEU A 120 2.58 -19.41 5.08
C LEU A 120 1.89 -20.55 4.33
N VAL A 121 2.48 -21.03 3.24
CA VAL A 121 1.95 -22.19 2.49
C VAL A 121 1.85 -23.44 3.37
N ALA A 122 2.89 -23.73 4.16
CA ALA A 122 2.89 -24.86 5.10
C ALA A 122 1.82 -24.72 6.19
N GLN A 123 1.62 -23.51 6.73
CA GLN A 123 0.54 -23.24 7.70
C GLN A 123 -0.84 -23.44 7.07
N MET A 124 -1.06 -22.96 5.85
CA MET A 124 -2.32 -23.16 5.13
C MET A 124 -2.59 -24.65 4.87
N ASN A 125 -1.59 -25.41 4.45
CA ASN A 125 -1.70 -26.86 4.26
C ASN A 125 -2.14 -27.57 5.54
N ASN A 126 -1.52 -27.23 6.68
CA ASN A 126 -1.88 -27.79 7.98
C ASN A 126 -3.29 -27.38 8.44
N MET A 127 -3.70 -26.14 8.19
CA MET A 127 -4.99 -25.60 8.64
C MET A 127 -6.17 -26.16 7.82
N PHE A 128 -6.02 -26.25 6.50
CA PHE A 128 -7.10 -26.65 5.59
C PHE A 128 -7.03 -28.13 5.17
N GLY A 129 -6.01 -28.88 5.62
CA GLY A 129 -5.79 -30.26 5.20
C GLY A 129 -5.42 -30.38 3.71
N TRP A 130 -4.75 -29.36 3.17
CA TRP A 130 -4.32 -29.32 1.77
C TRP A 130 -2.90 -29.86 1.61
N ASP A 131 -2.58 -30.34 0.41
CA ASP A 131 -1.23 -30.73 0.01
C ASP A 131 -0.79 -29.92 -1.21
N ILE A 132 -0.69 -28.59 -1.03
CA ILE A 132 -0.33 -27.67 -2.11
C ILE A 132 1.16 -27.34 -2.01
N PRO A 133 1.98 -27.65 -3.03
CA PRO A 133 3.42 -27.42 -2.99
C PRO A 133 3.81 -25.94 -3.08
N LYS A 134 3.00 -25.12 -3.77
CA LYS A 134 3.22 -23.69 -3.97
C LYS A 134 1.90 -22.96 -4.04
N ALA A 135 1.80 -21.81 -3.40
CA ALA A 135 0.68 -20.88 -3.58
C ALA A 135 1.20 -19.49 -3.94
N ALA A 136 0.39 -18.71 -4.64
CA ALA A 136 0.71 -17.36 -5.06
C ALA A 136 -0.56 -16.50 -5.06
N LEU A 137 -0.38 -15.19 -5.09
CA LEU A 137 -1.44 -14.25 -5.41
C LEU A 137 -1.30 -13.84 -6.87
N GLU A 138 -2.36 -14.11 -7.64
CA GLU A 138 -2.50 -13.67 -9.01
C GLU A 138 -3.18 -12.30 -9.04
N PHE A 139 -2.55 -11.29 -9.63
CA PHE A 139 -3.12 -9.95 -9.74
C PHE A 139 -2.83 -9.34 -11.11
N PRO A 140 -3.69 -8.44 -11.62
CA PRO A 140 -3.50 -7.90 -12.96
C PRO A 140 -2.25 -7.02 -13.02
N ARG A 141 -1.51 -7.08 -14.14
CA ARG A 141 -0.40 -6.14 -14.43
C ARG A 141 -0.82 -4.68 -14.30
N GLY A 142 -2.10 -4.38 -14.56
CA GLY A 142 -2.69 -3.05 -14.38
C GLY A 142 -2.51 -2.48 -12.97
N SER A 143 -2.37 -3.31 -11.93
CA SER A 143 -2.08 -2.82 -10.58
C SER A 143 -0.69 -2.18 -10.49
N ILE A 144 0.32 -2.72 -11.19
CA ILE A 144 1.66 -2.13 -11.25
C ILE A 144 1.64 -0.84 -12.07
N VAL A 145 0.90 -0.81 -13.19
CA VAL A 145 0.69 0.41 -13.97
C VAL A 145 0.10 1.50 -13.07
N ASN A 146 -0.95 1.17 -12.31
CA ASN A 146 -1.58 2.11 -11.39
C ASN A 146 -0.57 2.66 -10.37
N VAL A 147 0.27 1.83 -9.75
CA VAL A 147 1.31 2.32 -8.83
C VAL A 147 2.21 3.35 -9.50
N VAL A 148 2.75 3.03 -10.68
CA VAL A 148 3.69 3.91 -11.41
C VAL A 148 3.02 5.23 -11.80
N GLU A 149 1.77 5.18 -12.26
CA GLU A 149 0.98 6.37 -12.60
C GLU A 149 0.64 7.22 -11.36
N GLN A 150 0.28 6.59 -10.23
CA GLN A 150 0.00 7.34 -8.99
C GLN A 150 1.25 8.07 -8.48
N VAL A 151 2.42 7.43 -8.51
CA VAL A 151 3.68 8.10 -8.15
C VAL A 151 3.96 9.28 -9.07
N ARG A 152 3.75 9.13 -10.38
CA ARG A 152 3.90 10.22 -11.34
C ARG A 152 2.94 11.39 -11.07
N ASN A 153 1.67 11.09 -10.80
CA ASN A 153 0.66 12.09 -10.47
C ASN A 153 1.00 12.85 -9.18
N LEU A 154 1.45 12.14 -8.14
CA LEU A 154 1.88 12.77 -6.89
C LEU A 154 3.06 13.73 -7.10
N VAL A 155 4.02 13.37 -7.97
CA VAL A 155 5.11 14.29 -8.33
C VAL A 155 4.60 15.50 -9.12
N LEU A 156 3.66 15.28 -10.05
CA LEU A 156 3.04 16.38 -10.80
C LEU A 156 2.31 17.34 -9.86
N ASP A 157 1.44 16.82 -9.01
CA ASP A 157 0.65 17.61 -8.05
C ASP A 157 1.57 18.38 -7.10
N TRP A 158 2.59 17.72 -6.55
CA TRP A 158 3.60 18.38 -5.73
C TRP A 158 4.32 19.52 -6.46
N SER A 159 4.70 19.31 -7.72
CA SER A 159 5.36 20.34 -8.53
C SER A 159 4.42 21.51 -8.85
N LEU A 160 3.11 21.27 -8.97
CA LEU A 160 2.11 22.32 -9.15
C LEU A 160 1.90 23.12 -7.86
N GLU A 161 1.92 22.46 -6.71
CA GLU A 161 1.84 23.14 -5.40
C GLU A 161 3.05 24.02 -5.11
N LEU A 162 4.26 23.55 -5.44
CA LEU A 162 5.46 24.39 -5.38
C LEU A 162 5.31 25.63 -6.26
N ALA A 163 4.88 25.47 -7.50
CA ALA A 163 4.65 26.59 -8.41
C ALA A 163 3.56 27.56 -7.89
N ARG A 164 2.49 27.04 -7.29
CA ARG A 164 1.42 27.84 -6.67
C ARG A 164 1.92 28.64 -5.46
N ALA A 165 2.84 28.07 -4.68
CA ALA A 165 3.56 28.78 -3.61
C ALA A 165 4.60 29.78 -4.15
N GLY A 166 4.76 29.85 -5.48
CA GLY A 166 5.72 30.68 -6.20
C GLY A 166 7.16 30.21 -6.06
N ILE A 167 7.35 28.91 -5.81
CA ILE A 167 8.63 28.21 -5.79
C ILE A 167 8.79 27.57 -7.17
N ASN A 168 9.62 28.17 -8.02
CA ASN A 168 9.87 27.66 -9.38
C ASN A 168 11.34 27.25 -9.54
N GLY A 169 12.23 27.97 -8.85
CA GLY A 169 13.67 27.87 -9.00
C GLY A 169 14.16 28.45 -10.32
N GLU A 170 15.47 28.68 -10.40
CA GLU A 170 16.17 29.03 -11.63
C GLU A 170 17.22 27.97 -11.93
N GLY A 171 17.05 27.24 -13.04
CA GLY A 171 17.86 26.07 -13.37
C GLY A 171 17.76 24.99 -12.29
N MET A 172 18.86 24.73 -11.59
CA MET A 172 18.94 23.75 -10.51
C MET A 172 19.04 24.39 -9.12
N THR A 173 18.70 25.68 -8.98
CA THR A 173 18.88 26.41 -7.73
C THR A 173 17.60 27.09 -7.28
N PHE A 174 17.46 27.26 -5.97
CA PHE A 174 16.36 27.99 -5.34
C PHE A 174 16.94 29.16 -4.54
N THR A 175 16.23 30.27 -4.59
CA THR A 175 16.53 31.47 -3.80
C THR A 175 16.25 31.25 -2.32
N MET A 176 16.82 32.10 -1.46
CA MET A 176 16.56 32.03 -0.01
C MET A 176 15.08 32.27 0.32
N GLU A 177 14.41 33.15 -0.42
CA GLU A 177 12.98 33.44 -0.22
C GLU A 177 12.09 32.27 -0.65
N GLU A 178 12.44 31.53 -1.69
CA GLU A 178 11.76 30.28 -2.06
C GLU A 178 11.93 29.20 -0.99
N ARG A 179 13.14 29.04 -0.42
CA ARG A 179 13.38 28.10 0.67
C ARG A 179 12.58 28.44 1.92
N LYS A 180 12.50 29.73 2.29
CA LYS A 180 11.67 30.19 3.41
C LYS A 180 10.19 29.91 3.16
N ARG A 181 9.71 30.13 1.93
CA ARG A 181 8.33 29.81 1.56
C ARG A 181 8.08 28.31 1.64
N ALA A 182 8.97 27.48 1.11
CA ALA A 182 8.88 26.03 1.19
C ALA A 182 8.78 25.53 2.64
N ALA A 183 9.63 26.06 3.53
CA ALA A 183 9.60 25.72 4.95
C ALA A 183 8.33 26.19 5.69
N GLY A 184 7.68 27.26 5.21
CA GLY A 184 6.44 27.78 5.77
C GLY A 184 5.16 27.18 5.16
N SER A 185 5.25 26.58 3.98
CA SER A 185 4.16 25.95 3.26
C SER A 185 4.12 24.45 3.55
N GLN A 186 2.98 23.90 3.95
CA GLN A 186 2.79 22.45 4.16
C GLN A 186 2.69 21.68 2.83
N VAL A 187 3.74 21.72 2.00
CA VAL A 187 3.77 21.08 0.67
C VAL A 187 4.23 19.63 0.82
N HIS A 188 3.31 18.79 1.29
CA HIS A 188 3.55 17.39 1.66
C HIS A 188 3.17 16.43 0.52
N ILE A 189 4.13 15.77 -0.12
CA ILE A 189 3.86 14.82 -1.23
C ILE A 189 2.89 13.71 -0.81
N GLY A 190 3.09 13.14 0.38
CA GLY A 190 2.31 11.98 0.86
C GLY A 190 0.88 12.28 1.32
N GLN A 191 0.56 13.55 1.62
CA GLN A 191 -0.77 13.94 2.13
C GLN A 191 -1.79 14.25 1.03
N LEU A 192 -1.34 14.33 -0.23
CA LEU A 192 -2.20 14.61 -1.40
C LEU A 192 -3.17 13.46 -1.72
N ASN A 193 -2.99 12.28 -1.12
CA ASN A 193 -3.92 11.15 -1.22
C ASN A 193 -5.14 11.25 -0.28
N GLY A 194 -5.23 12.29 0.56
CA GLY A 194 -6.41 12.57 1.36
C GLY A 194 -7.42 13.38 0.54
N SER A 195 -8.58 12.77 0.22
CA SER A 195 -9.76 13.38 -0.42
C SER A 195 -9.66 14.88 -0.71
N PHE A 196 -9.29 15.23 -1.94
CA PHE A 196 -9.59 16.55 -2.49
C PHE A 196 -11.12 16.67 -2.54
N SER A 197 -11.70 17.34 -1.55
CA SER A 197 -13.10 17.75 -1.57
C SER A 197 -13.18 19.08 -2.33
N PRO A 198 -13.69 19.14 -3.57
CA PRO A 198 -13.87 20.41 -4.25
C PRO A 198 -15.12 21.06 -3.68
N GLY A 199 -14.97 21.99 -2.74
CA GLY A 199 -16.11 22.70 -2.20
C GLY A 199 -15.73 23.76 -1.18
N ASP A 200 -15.63 25.00 -1.66
CA ASP A 200 -15.76 26.19 -0.83
C ASP A 200 -16.98 26.05 0.10
N ALA A 201 -16.76 26.19 1.41
CA ALA A 201 -17.84 26.39 2.37
C ALA A 201 -17.48 27.57 3.28
N ILE A 202 -17.50 28.78 2.71
CA ILE A 202 -17.46 30.04 3.44
C ILE A 202 -18.88 30.31 3.97
N GLY A 203 -19.10 30.15 5.27
CA GLY A 203 -20.35 30.58 5.92
C GLY A 203 -20.42 30.25 7.42
N ALA A 204 -20.69 31.28 8.24
CA ALA A 204 -20.65 31.24 9.71
C ALA A 204 -21.70 30.32 10.40
N ASN A 205 -22.49 29.54 9.66
CA ASN A 205 -23.53 28.65 10.20
C ASN A 205 -23.58 27.26 9.53
N ALA A 206 -22.52 26.82 8.85
CA ALA A 206 -22.48 25.47 8.29
C ALA A 206 -22.24 24.42 9.41
N ARG A 207 -23.32 23.78 9.89
CA ARG A 207 -23.21 22.51 10.61
C ARG A 207 -23.11 21.38 9.59
N VAL A 208 -21.91 20.85 9.43
CA VAL A 208 -21.68 19.61 8.67
C VAL A 208 -21.83 18.44 9.65
N ASN A 209 -22.87 17.62 9.46
CA ASN A 209 -22.93 16.31 10.09
C ASN A 209 -22.07 15.36 9.24
N VAL A 210 -20.76 15.35 9.51
CA VAL A 210 -19.85 14.33 8.99
C VAL A 210 -20.15 13.06 9.77
N GLY A 211 -20.37 11.97 9.03
CA GLY A 211 -20.86 10.68 9.52
C GLY A 211 -20.30 10.28 10.89
N SER A 212 -21.19 9.74 11.71
CA SER A 212 -20.88 9.07 12.96
C SER A 212 -19.67 8.13 12.79
N ASN A 213 -18.50 8.55 13.25
CA ASN A 213 -17.41 7.65 13.52
C ASN A 213 -17.74 6.93 14.83
N ASP A 214 -18.21 5.70 14.71
CA ASP A 214 -18.10 4.75 15.81
C ASP A 214 -16.60 4.56 16.10
N HIS A 215 -16.17 4.99 17.28
CA HIS A 215 -14.82 4.81 17.78
C HIS A 215 -14.65 3.43 18.44
N SER A 216 -15.35 2.39 17.97
CA SER A 216 -15.09 1.01 18.36
C SER A 216 -13.76 0.55 17.78
N VAL A 217 -12.67 0.85 18.48
CA VAL A 217 -11.34 0.32 18.16
C VAL A 217 -11.29 -1.11 18.70
N ASN A 218 -11.69 -2.10 17.91
CA ASN A 218 -11.28 -3.48 18.16
C ASN A 218 -9.82 -3.61 17.76
N LYS A 219 -8.91 -3.20 18.66
CA LYS A 219 -7.48 -3.48 18.54
C LYS A 219 -7.28 -4.98 18.65
N ALA A 220 -7.18 -5.67 17.51
CA ALA A 220 -6.69 -7.05 17.43
C ALA A 220 -5.16 -7.10 17.50
N ASN A 221 -4.55 -6.31 18.39
CA ASN A 221 -3.13 -6.36 18.72
C ASN A 221 -2.97 -7.04 20.08
N ASP A 222 -3.50 -8.26 20.18
CA ASP A 222 -2.95 -9.30 21.04
C ASP A 222 -3.62 -10.61 20.65
N CYS A 223 -2.88 -11.70 20.76
CA CYS A 223 -3.39 -13.06 20.61
C CYS A 223 -4.29 -13.44 21.82
N SER A 224 -5.23 -12.56 22.19
CA SER A 224 -6.16 -12.71 23.31
C SER A 224 -7.44 -13.44 22.92
N VAL A 225 -7.87 -13.36 21.65
CA VAL A 225 -9.09 -14.04 21.19
C VAL A 225 -9.02 -15.56 21.43
N PHE A 226 -7.85 -16.18 21.24
CA PHE A 226 -7.66 -17.60 21.55
C PHE A 226 -7.67 -17.90 23.07
N ARG A 227 -7.11 -17.01 23.89
CA ARG A 227 -7.14 -17.13 25.37
C ARG A 227 -8.53 -16.89 25.94
N ASP A 228 -9.31 -15.99 25.34
CA ASP A 228 -10.68 -15.68 25.75
C ASP A 228 -11.63 -16.83 25.41
N ILE A 229 -11.42 -17.53 24.29
CA ILE A 229 -12.14 -18.77 23.97
C ILE A 229 -11.75 -19.90 24.93
N GLU A 230 -10.46 -20.01 25.31
CA GLU A 230 -9.97 -21.03 26.25
C GLU A 230 -10.53 -20.79 27.67
N THR A 231 -10.58 -19.53 28.12
CA THR A 231 -11.15 -19.13 29.41
C THR A 231 -12.69 -19.25 29.42
N ALA A 232 -13.34 -18.96 28.29
CA ALA A 232 -14.77 -19.20 28.11
C ALA A 232 -15.11 -20.69 28.10
N ALA A 233 -14.23 -21.56 27.58
CA ALA A 233 -14.42 -23.01 27.62
C ALA A 233 -14.25 -23.60 29.04
N GLU A 234 -13.39 -23.01 29.88
CA GLU A 234 -13.21 -23.41 31.28
C GLU A 234 -14.38 -23.04 32.20
N THR A 235 -15.18 -22.03 31.82
CA THR A 235 -16.34 -21.56 32.60
C THR A 235 -17.66 -22.25 32.24
N ILE A 236 -17.67 -23.11 31.23
CA ILE A 236 -18.83 -23.92 30.86
C ILE A 236 -18.94 -25.12 31.81
N ASP A 237 -19.77 -24.98 32.85
CA ASP A 237 -20.05 -26.01 33.86
C ASP A 237 -21.04 -27.09 33.37
N ASP A 238 -20.91 -27.49 32.10
CA ASP A 238 -21.74 -28.54 31.52
C ASP A 238 -20.87 -29.71 31.04
N ARG A 239 -20.90 -30.81 31.80
CA ARG A 239 -20.07 -32.01 31.59
C ARG A 239 -20.18 -32.57 30.17
N GLN A 240 -21.31 -32.37 29.49
CA GLN A 240 -21.52 -32.90 28.14
C GLN A 240 -20.74 -32.12 27.07
N ILE A 241 -20.61 -30.79 27.23
CA ILE A 241 -19.89 -29.95 26.27
C ILE A 241 -18.38 -30.15 26.41
N ARG A 242 -17.89 -30.30 27.65
CA ARG A 242 -16.48 -30.58 27.93
C ARG A 242 -16.02 -31.93 27.34
N SER A 243 -16.87 -32.95 27.35
CA SER A 243 -16.55 -34.25 26.72
C SER A 243 -16.51 -34.19 25.19
N ALA A 244 -17.38 -33.39 24.56
CA ALA A 244 -17.42 -33.25 23.10
C ALA A 244 -16.19 -32.52 22.54
N ILE A 245 -15.73 -31.48 23.25
CA ILE A 245 -14.53 -30.70 22.89
C ILE A 245 -13.26 -31.54 23.07
N LEU A 246 -13.16 -32.34 24.14
CA LEU A 246 -12.01 -33.22 24.38
C LEU A 246 -11.98 -34.43 23.44
N SER A 247 -13.13 -34.97 23.03
CA SER A 247 -13.18 -36.08 22.07
C SER A 247 -12.79 -35.68 20.65
N ALA A 248 -13.07 -34.44 20.24
CA ALA A 248 -12.69 -33.94 18.92
C ALA A 248 -11.16 -33.89 18.74
N ARG A 249 -10.41 -33.68 19.83
CA ARG A 249 -8.94 -33.68 19.87
C ARG A 249 -8.32 -35.09 19.84
N ALA A 250 -9.04 -36.12 20.26
CA ALA A 250 -8.49 -37.49 20.34
C ALA A 250 -8.53 -38.25 18.99
N THR A 251 -9.31 -37.76 18.02
CA THR A 251 -9.45 -38.37 16.68
C THR A 251 -8.45 -37.87 15.65
N SER A 252 -7.53 -36.98 16.02
CA SER A 252 -6.39 -36.58 15.18
C SER A 252 -5.09 -37.24 15.67
N HIS A 253 -4.96 -38.53 15.39
CA HIS A 253 -3.66 -39.21 15.28
C HIS A 253 -3.63 -40.03 13.99
#